data_AF-A0A9D2RZM6-F1
#
_entry.id   AF-A0A9D2RZM6-F1
#
_cell.length_a   1.000
_cell.length_b   1.000
_cell.length_c   1.000
_cell.angle_alpha   90.00
_cell.angle_beta   90.00
_cell.angle_gamma   90.00
#
_symmetry.space_group_name_H-M   'P 1'
#
loop_
_entity.id
_entity.type
_entity.pdbx_description
1 polymer ?
#
loop_
_entity_poly.entity_id
_entity_poly.type
_entity_poly.pdbx_seq_one_letter_code
_entity_poly.pdbx_strand_id
1 'polypeptide(L)' 'MEGTQQAKEQAYLRRARELGRASGDSPELSQLCREAYQEYRRGGISSAAYNAIYTVCLEYAQPR' A
#
# COMPACT_ATOMS: atom_id res chain seq x y z
N MET A 1 3.78 2.21 21.55
CA MET A 1 2.79 1.57 20.64
C MET A 1 3.33 1.49 19.20
N GLU A 2 4.64 1.30 19.01
CA GLU A 2 5.28 1.33 17.67
C GLU A 2 5.25 -0.01 16.94
N GLY A 3 5.24 -1.13 17.65
CA GLY A 3 5.23 -2.47 17.04
C GLY A 3 3.99 -2.77 16.18
N THR A 4 2.84 -2.17 16.52
CA THR A 4 1.58 -2.32 15.77
C THR A 4 1.55 -1.49 14.48
N GLN A 5 2.22 -0.35 14.46
CA GLN A 5 2.28 0.52 13.28
C GLN A 5 3.21 -0.09 12.22
N GLN A 6 4.45 -0.44 12.59
CA GLN A 6 5.39 -1.06 11.64
C GLN A 6 4.87 -2.37 11.05
N ALA A 7 4.23 -3.22 11.86
CA ALA A 7 3.63 -4.47 11.36
C ALA A 7 2.53 -4.20 10.32
N LYS A 8 1.69 -3.18 10.57
CA LYS A 8 0.64 -2.76 9.64
C LYS A 8 1.23 -2.22 8.33
N GLU A 9 2.26 -1.37 8.42
CA GLU A 9 2.97 -0.83 7.26
C GLU A 9 3.56 -1.94 6.38
N GLN A 10 4.24 -2.90 7.00
CA GLN A 10 4.80 -4.05 6.29
C GLN A 10 3.71 -4.93 5.65
N ALA A 11 2.56 -5.10 6.33
CA ALA A 11 1.44 -5.85 5.79
C ALA A 11 0.85 -5.20 4.53
N TYR A 12 0.65 -3.87 4.55
CA TYR A 12 0.21 -3.12 3.37
C TYR A 12 1.19 -3.24 2.21
N LEU A 13 2.49 -3.08 2.48
CA LEU A 13 3.54 -3.17 1.46
C LEU A 13 3.63 -4.57 0.84
N ARG A 14 3.53 -5.63 1.66
CA ARG A 14 3.50 -7.00 1.18
C ARG A 14 2.30 -7.24 0.28
N ARG A 15 1.11 -6.81 0.73
CA ARG A 15 -0.13 -7.04 -0.01
C ARG A 15 -0.23 -6.24 -1.31
N ALA A 16 0.29 -5.01 -1.34
CA ALA A 16 0.43 -4.23 -2.56
C ALA A 16 1.29 -4.96 -3.62
N ARG A 17 2.41 -5.55 -3.19
CA ARG A 17 3.29 -6.32 -4.08
C ARG A 17 2.65 -7.62 -4.55
N GLU A 18 1.96 -8.33 -3.67
CA GLU A 18 1.27 -9.57 -4.02
C GLU A 18 0.16 -9.31 -5.05
N LEU A 19 -0.69 -8.31 -4.81
CA LEU A 19 -1.76 -7.92 -5.73
C LEU A 19 -1.20 -7.42 -7.07
N GLY A 20 -0.21 -6.54 -7.03
CA GLY A 20 0.39 -6.00 -8.25
C GLY A 20 1.08 -7.07 -9.11
N ARG A 21 1.75 -8.06 -8.49
CA ARG A 21 2.32 -9.20 -9.23
C ARG A 21 1.28 -10.14 -9.81
N ALA A 22 0.19 -10.37 -9.07
CA ALA A 22 -0.85 -11.31 -9.48
C ALA A 22 -1.73 -10.75 -10.59
N SER A 23 -2.09 -9.46 -10.49
CA SER A 23 -3.18 -8.88 -11.28
C SER A 23 -2.85 -7.54 -11.95
N GLY A 24 -1.66 -6.97 -11.75
CA GLY A 24 -1.27 -5.69 -12.36
C GLY A 24 -2.18 -4.53 -11.95
N ASP A 25 -2.71 -3.79 -12.93
CA ASP A 25 -3.70 -2.73 -12.74
C ASP A 25 -5.07 -3.31 -12.39
N SER A 26 -5.20 -3.75 -11.14
CA SER A 26 -6.43 -4.37 -10.66
C SER A 26 -7.22 -3.43 -9.73
N PRO A 27 -8.57 -3.54 -9.71
CA PRO A 27 -9.41 -2.79 -8.77
C PRO A 27 -8.98 -3.00 -7.32
N GLU A 28 -8.49 -4.18 -6.96
CA GLU A 28 -8.00 -4.54 -5.63
C GLU A 28 -6.74 -3.76 -5.26
N LEU A 29 -5.82 -3.55 -6.20
CA LEU A 29 -4.62 -2.74 -5.97
C LEU A 29 -5.00 -1.27 -5.75
N SER A 30 -5.91 -0.75 -6.57
CA SER A 30 -6.46 0.60 -6.41
C SER A 30 -7.18 0.77 -5.06
N GLN A 31 -7.95 -0.23 -4.64
CA GLN A 31 -8.65 -0.24 -3.35
C GLN A 31 -7.67 -0.26 -2.18
N LEU A 32 -6.64 -1.10 -2.24
CA LEU A 32 -5.58 -1.16 -1.23
C LEU A 32 -4.87 0.18 -1.07
N CYS A 33 -4.61 0.87 -2.18
CA CYS A 33 -3.98 2.18 -2.14
C CYS A 33 -4.87 3.26 -1.49
N ARG A 34 -6.19 3.19 -1.69
CA ARG A 34 -7.16 4.06 -0.99
C ARG A 34 -7.20 3.78 0.51
N GLU A 35 -7.17 2.51 0.90
CA GLU A 35 -7.13 2.11 2.32
C GLU A 35 -5.85 2.60 3.01
N ALA A 36 -4.69 2.43 2.37
CA ALA A 36 -3.42 2.95 2.88
C ALA A 36 -3.47 4.48 3.07
N TYR A 37 -4.10 5.21 2.15
CA TYR A 37 -4.29 6.66 2.29
C TYR A 37 -5.17 7.02 3.51
N GLN A 38 -6.25 6.26 3.76
CA GLN A 38 -7.11 6.48 4.93
C GLN A 38 -6.36 6.20 6.24
N GLU A 39 -5.55 5.14 6.28
CA GLU A 39 -4.72 4.83 7.45
C GLU A 39 -3.68 5.92 7.70
N TYR A 40 -3.04 6.43 6.65
CA TYR A 40 -2.14 7.57 6.75
C TYR A 40 -2.84 8.81 7.32
N ARG A 41 -4.03 9.14 6.80
CA ARG A 41 -4.85 10.28 7.28
C ARG A 41 -5.25 10.16 8.75
N ARG A 42 -5.35 8.94 9.27
CA ARG A 42 -5.70 8.64 10.68
C ARG A 42 -4.46 8.49 11.57
N GLY A 43 -3.24 8.59 11.03
CA GLY A 43 -2.00 8.36 11.74
C GLY A 43 -1.69 6.88 12.00
N GLY A 44 -2.41 5.96 11.37
CA GLY A 44 -2.24 4.51 11.50
C GLY A 44 -1.01 3.97 10.77
N ILE A 45 -0.50 4.70 9.78
CA ILE A 45 0.79 4.46 9.10
C ILE A 45 1.52 5.80 8.89
N SER A 46 2.84 5.73 8.81
CA SER A 46 3.69 6.88 8.53
C SER A 46 3.54 7.37 7.09
N SER A 47 3.88 8.64 6.86
CA SER A 47 3.92 9.22 5.51
C SER A 47 4.91 8.47 4.59
N ALA A 48 6.05 8.03 5.14
CA ALA A 48 7.05 7.27 4.39
C ALA A 48 6.50 5.91 3.94
N ALA A 49 5.78 5.20 4.82
CA ALA A 49 5.15 3.94 4.46
C ALA A 49 4.06 4.12 3.41
N TYR A 50 3.21 5.14 3.54
CA TYR A 50 2.20 5.45 2.52
C TYR A 50 2.84 5.72 1.16
N ASN A 51 3.90 6.54 1.10
CA ASN A 51 4.57 6.85 -0.16
C ASN A 51 5.16 5.58 -0.83
N ALA A 52 5.74 4.68 -0.03
CA ALA A 52 6.24 3.41 -0.54
C ALA A 52 5.11 2.52 -1.10
N ILE A 53 3.98 2.44 -0.41
CA ILE A 53 2.80 1.68 -0.87
C ILE A 53 2.24 2.29 -2.17
N TYR A 54 2.12 3.62 -2.21
CA TYR A 54 1.60 4.35 -3.36
C TYR A 54 2.47 4.16 -4.61
N THR A 55 3.80 4.24 -4.44
CA THR A 55 4.77 3.98 -5.51
C THR A 55 4.57 2.57 -6.08
N VAL A 56 4.44 1.56 -5.20
CA VAL A 56 4.19 0.19 -5.64
C VAL A 56 2.88 0.08 -6.43
N CYS A 57 1.79 0.70 -5.97
CA CYS A 57 0.54 0.66 -6.72
C CYS A 57 0.69 1.29 -8.11
N LEU A 58 1.39 2.44 -8.21
CA LEU A 58 1.61 3.11 -9.50
C LEU A 58 2.47 2.27 -10.45
N GLU A 59 3.53 1.63 -9.95
CA GLU A 59 4.42 0.78 -10.75
C GLU A 59 3.67 -0.39 -11.40
N TYR A 60 2.69 -0.97 -10.70
CA TYR A 60 1.90 -2.08 -11.24
C TYR A 60 0.68 -1.62 -12.04
N ALA A 61 0.20 -0.38 -11.84
CA ALA A 61 -0.89 0.20 -12.61
C ALA A 61 -0.44 0.68 -14.00
N GLN A 62 0.85 1.00 -14.19
CA GLN A 62 1.37 1.37 -15.50
C GLN A 62 1.90 0.14 -16.25
N PRO A 63 1.43 -0.13 -17.50
CA PRO A 63 2.06 -1.14 -18.33
C PRO A 63 3.49 -0.69 -18.70
N ARG A 64 4.46 -1.60 -18.61
CA ARG A 64 5.83 -1.40 -19.11
C ARG A 64 5.88 -1.44 -20.63
#